data_AF-A0A1R1FB41-F1
#
_entry.id   AF-A0A1R1FB41-F1
#
_cell.length_a   1.000
_cell.length_b   1.000
_cell.length_c   1.000
_cell.angle_alpha   90.00
_cell.angle_beta   90.00
_cell.angle_gamma   90.00
#
_symmetry.space_group_name_H-M   'P 1'
#
loop_
_entity.id
_entity.type
_entity.pdbx_description
1 polymer ?
#
loop_
_entity_poly.entity_id
_entity_poly.type
_entity_poly.pdbx_seq_one_letter_code
_entity_poly.pdbx_strand_id
1 'polypeptide(L)'
;MLRKQPCLERIQNLIHQKIPDYDKQRINANSLLKEIWIQMSSMQMITFVVELEAEFGLELPDELVGNMTGSHLTLSDLADLIKSHQECL
;
A
#
# COMPACT_ATOMS: atom_id res chain seq x y z
N MET A 1 0.70 16.35 -19.63
CA MET A 1 1.70 15.26 -19.47
C MET A 1 1.57 14.71 -18.07
N LEU A 2 0.79 13.65 -17.85
CA LEU A 2 0.79 12.95 -16.56
C LEU A 2 2.15 12.26 -16.45
N ARG A 3 3.06 12.83 -15.67
CA ARG A 3 4.26 12.10 -15.25
C ARG A 3 3.77 10.84 -14.55
N LYS A 4 4.12 9.66 -15.07
CA LYS A 4 3.88 8.39 -14.39
C LYS A 4 4.56 8.50 -13.03
N GLN A 5 3.81 8.75 -11.97
CA GLN A 5 4.34 8.66 -10.61
C GLN A 5 4.74 7.19 -10.38
N PRO A 6 5.91 6.93 -9.79
CA PRO A 6 6.32 5.58 -9.39
C PRO A 6 5.23 4.91 -8.56
N CYS A 7 5.03 3.60 -8.75
CA CYS A 7 4.07 2.79 -7.98
C CYS A 7 4.20 3.04 -6.47
N LEU A 8 5.44 3.06 -5.96
CA LEU A 8 5.73 3.37 -4.56
C LEU A 8 5.19 4.74 -4.11
N GLU A 9 5.40 5.80 -4.89
CA GLU A 9 4.91 7.15 -4.53
C GLU A 9 3.38 7.21 -4.48
N ARG A 10 2.70 6.47 -5.36
CA ARG A 10 1.23 6.38 -5.37
C ARG A 10 0.71 5.67 -4.11
N ILE A 11 1.31 4.54 -3.75
CA ILE A 11 0.98 3.81 -2.51
C ILE A 11 1.21 4.71 -1.29
N GLN A 12 2.33 5.43 -1.23
CA GLN A 12 2.64 6.37 -0.16
C GLN A 12 1.59 7.49 -0.05
N ASN A 13 1.13 8.01 -1.18
CA ASN A 13 0.08 9.03 -1.21
C ASN A 13 -1.25 8.50 -0.67
N LEU A 14 -1.66 7.28 -1.06
CA LEU A 14 -2.86 6.63 -0.52
C LEU A 14 -2.76 6.42 0.99
N ILE A 15 -1.61 5.96 1.49
CA ILE A 15 -1.39 5.78 2.93
C ILE A 15 -1.53 7.11 3.66
N HIS A 16 -0.92 8.18 3.15
CA HIS A 16 -1.03 9.48 3.78
C HIS A 16 -2.45 10.06 3.76
N GLN A 17 -3.25 9.76 2.74
CA GLN A 17 -4.66 10.15 2.74
C GLN A 17 -5.45 9.43 3.85
N LYS A 18 -5.05 8.21 4.22
CA LYS A 18 -5.69 7.48 5.32
C LYS A 18 -5.15 7.88 6.69
N ILE A 19 -3.88 8.23 6.78
CA ILE A 19 -3.21 8.57 8.04
C ILE A 19 -2.48 9.92 7.89
N PRO A 20 -3.21 11.05 7.88
CA PRO A 20 -2.64 12.37 7.58
C PRO A 20 -1.63 12.83 8.63
N ASP A 21 -1.82 12.44 9.90
CA ASP A 21 -0.88 12.71 11.01
C ASP A 21 0.32 11.75 11.03
N TYR A 22 0.34 10.73 10.16
CA TYR A 22 1.49 9.84 10.04
C TYR A 22 2.54 10.50 9.16
N ASP A 23 3.70 10.74 9.78
CA ASP A 23 4.80 11.49 9.20
C ASP A 23 5.18 10.94 7.81
N LYS A 24 4.93 11.73 6.75
CA LYS A 24 5.33 11.40 5.37
C LYS A 24 6.81 11.09 5.25
N GLN A 25 7.65 11.71 6.09
CA GLN A 25 9.09 11.49 6.04
C GLN A 25 9.49 10.14 6.62
N ARG A 26 8.62 9.51 7.42
CA ARG A 26 8.82 8.15 7.94
C ARG A 26 8.39 7.06 6.97
N ILE A 27 7.44 7.32 6.08
CA ILE A 27 7.01 6.34 5.08
C ILE A 27 8.00 6.33 3.91
N ASN A 28 8.77 5.26 3.77
CA ASN A 28 9.68 5.03 2.65
C ASN A 28 9.59 3.57 2.15
N ALA A 29 10.39 3.23 1.14
CA ALA A 29 10.40 1.89 0.54
C ALA A 29 10.59 0.75 1.57
N ASN A 30 11.35 1.00 2.63
CA ASN A 30 11.68 0.02 3.66
C ASN A 30 10.69 0.00 4.84
N SER A 31 9.68 0.87 4.82
CA SER A 31 8.67 0.89 5.88
C SER A 31 7.88 -0.42 5.87
N LEU A 32 7.77 -1.04 7.04
CA LEU A 32 7.05 -2.30 7.20
C LEU A 32 5.55 -2.04 7.10
N LEU A 33 4.85 -2.88 6.31
CA LEU A 33 3.40 -2.78 6.17
C LEU A 33 2.71 -2.88 7.52
N LYS A 34 3.17 -3.76 8.43
CA LYS A 34 2.60 -3.90 9.77
C LYS A 34 2.64 -2.62 10.60
N GLU A 35 3.69 -1.81 10.46
CA GLU A 35 3.85 -0.56 11.20
C GLU A 35 2.92 0.53 10.67
N ILE A 36 2.53 0.43 9.40
CA ILE A 36 1.57 1.31 8.76
C ILE A 36 0.15 0.85 9.10
N TRP A 37 -0.10 -0.47 9.03
CA TRP A 37 -1.39 -1.09 9.28
C TRP A 37 -1.90 -0.83 10.69
N ILE A 38 -1.02 -0.92 11.72
CA ILE A 38 -1.40 -0.66 13.12
C ILE A 38 -1.84 0.78 13.38
N GLN A 39 -1.53 1.71 12.46
CA GLN A 39 -1.90 3.12 12.55
C GLN A 39 -3.24 3.39 11.86
N MET A 40 -3.79 2.41 11.15
CA MET A 40 -5.10 2.50 10.49
C MET A 40 -6.17 1.82 11.34
N SER A 41 -7.35 2.45 11.44
CA SER A 41 -8.56 1.76 11.87
C SER A 41 -9.00 0.72 10.84
N SER A 42 -9.84 -0.24 11.25
CA SER A 42 -10.37 -1.26 10.33
C SER A 42 -11.06 -0.68 9.10
N MET A 43 -11.77 0.43 9.24
CA MET A 43 -12.41 1.12 8.12
C MET A 43 -11.38 1.74 7.16
N GLN A 44 -10.32 2.36 7.70
CA GLN A 44 -9.23 2.92 6.89
C GLN A 44 -8.46 1.83 6.14
N MET A 45 -8.22 0.68 6.78
CA MET A 45 -7.58 -0.49 6.15
C MET A 45 -8.40 -1.00 4.96
N ILE A 46 -9.71 -1.21 5.15
CA ILE A 46 -10.61 -1.66 4.08
C ILE A 46 -10.63 -0.66 2.94
N THR A 47 -10.80 0.63 3.25
CA THR A 47 -10.85 1.68 2.23
C THR A 47 -9.53 1.78 1.46
N PHE A 48 -8.39 1.64 2.16
CA PHE A 48 -7.07 1.65 1.54
C PHE A 48 -6.91 0.50 0.54
N VAL A 49 -7.28 -0.73 0.93
CA VAL A 49 -7.19 -1.90 0.04
C VAL A 49 -8.04 -1.69 -1.21
N VAL A 50 -9.31 -1.28 -1.04
CA VAL A 50 -10.22 -1.03 -2.17
C VAL A 50 -9.68 0.05 -3.11
N GLU A 51 -9.14 1.15 -2.58
CA GLU A 51 -8.54 2.20 -3.41
C GLU A 51 -7.25 1.74 -4.09
N LEU A 52 -6.44 0.92 -3.43
CA LEU A 52 -5.23 0.36 -4.00
C LEU A 52 -5.56 -0.58 -5.18
N GLU A 53 -6.52 -1.48 -4.99
CA GLU A 53 -7.02 -2.39 -6.01
C GLU A 53 -7.59 -1.63 -7.21
N ALA A 54 -8.41 -0.61 -6.96
CA ALA A 54 -8.96 0.25 -8.01
C ALA A 54 -7.88 1.08 -8.72
N GLU A 55 -6.88 1.57 -7.99
CA GLU A 55 -5.83 2.43 -8.51
C GLU A 55 -4.86 1.70 -9.46
N PHE A 56 -4.60 0.42 -9.16
CA PHE A 56 -3.67 -0.41 -9.91
C PHE A 56 -4.34 -1.48 -10.77
N GLY A 57 -5.66 -1.64 -10.68
CA GLY A 57 -6.44 -2.59 -11.47
C GLY A 57 -6.11 -4.05 -11.13
N LEU A 58 -5.99 -4.36 -9.84
CA LEU A 58 -5.64 -5.70 -9.33
C LEU A 58 -6.54 -6.09 -8.17
N GLU A 59 -6.58 -7.39 -7.87
CA GLU A 59 -7.17 -7.93 -6.64
C GLU A 59 -6.03 -8.41 -5.75
N LEU A 60 -5.95 -7.88 -4.52
CA LEU A 60 -4.99 -8.35 -3.54
C LEU A 60 -5.48 -9.65 -2.91
N PRO A 61 -4.60 -10.62 -2.65
CA PRO A 61 -5.00 -11.83 -1.97
C PRO A 61 -5.46 -11.54 -0.54
N ASP A 62 -6.59 -12.11 -0.12
CA ASP A 62 -7.15 -11.96 1.23
C ASP A 62 -6.13 -12.30 2.33
N GLU A 63 -5.25 -13.27 2.06
CA GLU A 63 -4.16 -13.65 2.96
C GLU A 63 -3.18 -12.50 3.20
N LEU A 64 -2.89 -11.70 2.18
CA LEU A 64 -2.04 -10.52 2.34
C LEU A 64 -2.76 -9.49 3.22
N VAL A 65 -4.03 -9.19 2.93
CA VAL A 65 -4.83 -8.21 3.67
C VAL A 65 -5.01 -8.61 5.14
N GLY A 66 -5.33 -9.88 5.38
CA GLY A 66 -5.53 -10.44 6.72
C GLY A 66 -4.24 -10.59 7.52
N ASN A 67 -3.10 -10.80 6.84
CA ASN A 67 -1.82 -11.06 7.48
C ASN A 67 -0.86 -9.87 7.45
N MET A 68 -1.30 -8.70 6.97
CA MET A 68 -0.47 -7.49 6.92
C MET A 68 -0.01 -7.00 8.31
N THR A 69 -0.73 -7.35 9.37
CA THR A 69 -0.33 -7.07 10.76
C THR A 69 0.76 -8.01 11.28
N GLY A 70 0.87 -9.23 10.74
CA GLY A 70 1.88 -10.23 11.10
C GLY A 70 3.05 -10.32 10.12
N SER A 71 2.95 -9.69 8.96
CA SER A 71 3.91 -9.80 7.88
C SER A 71 5.12 -8.88 8.04
N HIS A 72 6.29 -9.33 7.57
CA HIS A 72 7.52 -8.55 7.46
C HIS A 72 7.67 -7.82 6.11
N LEU A 73 6.61 -7.83 5.29
CA LEU A 73 6.61 -7.15 4.00
C LEU A 73 6.79 -5.63 4.17
N THR A 74 7.56 -5.05 3.27
CA THR A 74 7.78 -3.61 3.16
C THR A 74 6.88 -2.99 2.08
N LEU A 75 6.85 -1.67 2.01
CA LEU A 75 6.20 -0.97 0.90
C LEU A 75 6.84 -1.26 -0.45
N SER A 76 8.16 -1.52 -0.50
CA SER A 76 8.80 -1.95 -1.74
C SER A 76 8.29 -3.32 -2.18
N ASP A 77 8.16 -4.27 -1.25
CA ASP A 77 7.63 -5.60 -1.58
C ASP A 77 6.20 -5.52 -2.10
N LEU A 78 5.36 -4.66 -1.50
CA LEU A 78 4.01 -4.39 -1.99
C LEU A 78 4.03 -3.78 -3.40
N ALA A 79 4.91 -2.79 -3.63
CA ALA A 79 5.04 -2.16 -4.93
C ALA A 79 5.53 -3.15 -6.01
N ASP A 80 6.43 -4.07 -5.66
CA ASP A 80 6.92 -5.10 -6.59
C ASP A 80 5.89 -6.21 -6.83
N LEU A 81 5.09 -6.57 -5.82
CA LEU A 81 3.91 -7.45 -5.98
C LEU A 81 2.89 -6.87 -6.97
N ILE A 82 2.62 -5.56 -6.84
CA ILE A 82 1.70 -4.84 -7.73
C ILE A 82 2.27 -4.78 -9.15
N LYS A 83 3.55 -4.44 -9.32
CA LYS A 83 4.18 -4.45 -10.65
C LYS A 83 4.15 -5.83 -11.27
N SER A 84 4.48 -6.87 -10.52
CA SER A 84 4.45 -8.25 -11.01
C SER A 84 3.05 -8.67 -11.47
N HIS A 85 1.99 -8.20 -10.80
CA HIS A 85 0.61 -8.44 -11.26
C HIS A 85 0.30 -7.68 -12.56
N GLN A 86 0.77 -6.43 -12.67
CA GLN A 86 0.57 -5.62 -13.88
C GLN A 86 1.38 -6.11 -15.08
N GLU A 87 2.52 -6.77 -14.87
CA GLU A 87 3.33 -7.36 -15.95
C GLU A 87 2.84 -8.75 -16.39
N CYS A 88 2.01 -9.41 -15.58
CA CYS A 88 1.37 -10.69 -15.90
C CYS A 88 0.03 -10.56 -16.64
N LEU A 89 -0.52 -9.34 -16.76
CA LEU A 89 -1.75 -9.00 -17.49
C LEU A 89 -1.42 -8.41 -18.87
#